data_AF-A0AAD7L893-F1
#
_entry.id   AF-A0AAD7L893-F1
#
_cell.length_a   1.000
_cell.length_b   1.000
_cell.length_c   1.000
_cell.angle_alpha   90.00
_cell.angle_beta   90.00
_cell.angle_gamma   90.00
#
_symmetry.space_group_name_H-M   'P 1'
#
loop_
_entity.id
_entity.type
_entity.pdbx_description
1 polymer ?
#
loop_
_entity_poly.entity_id
_entity_poly.type
_entity_poly.pdbx_seq_one_letter_code
_entity_poly.pdbx_strand_id
1 'polypeptide(L)'
;MNDSGVLTIDNTGKFLIKHIGGDPIELYSGGSNTSVALLDSGNLVLSDGSTGKKLWQSFDYPTDTLLPGMKLGVNHKTGRNWTLTSWLSENHPSSGPFTLEWDPKGQRLVVRRRGMIFWTIGVPKNPFFEHIDYSLIHDYVFFSHTNKDEEFFGYFLNDSPKRMFPSRVRWRLDYRSRILFEERGFSTEDMCYGYNTDKGCVAWGQPECRCDNPTFELRTGSFFGPNQFDNRIYDDLNNGKYDGNESHGPGDCRSICWTDCDCVSYLAMGPETGCLMWTGKL
;
A
#
# COMPACT_ATOMS: atom_id res chain seq x y z
N MET A 1 -7.81 24.09 -18.58
CA MET A 1 -6.85 24.86 -17.78
C MET A 1 -5.52 24.14 -17.89
N ASN A 2 -4.43 24.82 -18.25
CA ASN A 2 -3.10 24.22 -18.31
C ASN A 2 -2.53 24.13 -16.89
N ASP A 3 -2.96 23.14 -16.11
CA ASP A 3 -2.31 22.80 -14.84
C ASP A 3 -0.99 22.07 -15.13
N SER A 4 0.03 22.83 -15.54
CA SER A 4 1.37 22.29 -15.75
C SER A 4 2.18 22.43 -14.47
N GLY A 5 2.50 21.30 -13.85
CA GLY A 5 3.56 21.21 -12.84
C GLY A 5 4.94 21.12 -13.50
N VAL A 6 5.93 21.80 -12.92
CA VAL A 6 7.32 21.78 -13.40
C VAL A 6 8.23 21.33 -12.25
N LEU A 7 8.89 20.20 -12.44
CA LEU A 7 9.97 19.74 -11.56
C LEU A 7 11.27 20.46 -11.96
N THR A 8 11.92 21.15 -11.03
CA THR A 8 13.09 21.98 -11.34
C THR A 8 14.06 22.12 -10.17
N ILE A 9 15.26 22.59 -10.48
CA ILE A 9 16.25 23.07 -9.51
C ILE A 9 16.31 24.58 -9.67
N ASP A 10 16.12 25.35 -8.60
CA ASP A 10 16.23 26.80 -8.67
C ASP A 10 17.70 27.29 -8.64
N ASN A 11 17.88 28.60 -8.80
CA ASN A 11 19.20 29.23 -8.77
C ASN A 11 19.91 29.14 -7.41
N THR A 12 19.20 28.74 -6.35
CA THR A 12 19.76 28.51 -5.02
C THR A 12 20.16 27.05 -4.79
N GLY A 13 19.88 26.16 -5.75
CA GLY A 13 20.16 24.72 -5.65
C GLY A 13 19.08 23.93 -4.91
N LYS A 14 17.89 24.51 -4.72
CA LYS A 14 16.75 23.81 -4.13
C LYS A 14 16.03 22.96 -5.17
N PHE A 15 15.63 21.77 -4.78
CA PHE A 15 14.86 20.84 -5.62
C PHE A 15 13.37 20.95 -5.31
N LEU A 16 12.56 21.27 -6.32
CA LEU A 16 11.19 21.74 -6.12
C LEU A 16 10.25 21.44 -7.27
N ILE A 17 8.97 21.36 -6.93
CA ILE A 17 7.85 21.30 -7.88
C ILE A 17 7.15 22.65 -7.86
N LYS A 18 7.17 23.34 -9.00
CA LYS A 18 6.39 24.57 -9.24
C LYS A 18 5.07 24.20 -9.90
N HIS A 19 4.00 24.85 -9.51
CA HIS A 19 2.69 24.74 -10.16
C HIS A 19 2.04 26.12 -10.22
N ILE A 20 1.02 26.26 -11.05
CA ILE A 20 0.33 27.55 -11.22
C ILE A 20 -0.58 27.79 -10.02
N GLY A 21 -0.56 29.01 -9.49
CA GLY A 21 -1.54 29.44 -8.47
C GLY A 21 -1.23 29.02 -7.04
N GLY A 22 -0.02 28.50 -6.75
CA GLY A 22 0.39 28.14 -5.40
C GLY A 22 1.89 28.25 -5.15
N ASP A 23 2.28 28.08 -3.89
CA ASP A 23 3.68 28.09 -3.48
C ASP A 23 4.43 26.84 -3.97
N PRO A 24 5.72 26.95 -4.32
CA PRO A 24 6.52 25.80 -4.71
C PRO A 24 6.58 24.74 -3.60
N ILE A 25 6.44 23.47 -3.98
CA ILE A 25 6.64 22.34 -3.07
C ILE A 25 8.14 22.05 -3.03
N GLU A 26 8.78 22.30 -1.89
CA GLU A 26 10.19 22.02 -1.67
C GLU A 26 10.39 20.53 -1.35
N LEU A 27 11.12 19.82 -2.21
CA LEU A 27 11.47 18.41 -2.00
C LEU A 27 12.77 18.27 -1.20
N TYR A 28 13.71 19.19 -1.40
CA TYR A 28 14.97 19.25 -0.66
C TYR A 28 15.63 20.63 -0.77
N SER A 29 16.21 21.11 0.34
CA SER A 29 17.10 22.26 0.40
C SER A 29 18.36 21.92 1.19
N GLY A 30 19.54 22.10 0.61
CA GLY A 30 20.77 21.71 1.32
C GLY A 30 22.10 21.87 0.59
N GLY A 31 22.14 22.52 -0.58
CA GLY A 31 23.40 22.72 -1.29
C GLY A 31 23.31 23.82 -2.34
N SER A 32 24.44 24.49 -2.57
CA SER A 32 24.68 25.30 -3.76
C SER A 32 25.25 24.39 -4.85
N ASN A 33 24.89 24.60 -6.13
CA ASN A 33 25.37 23.80 -7.26
C ASN A 33 24.98 22.30 -7.18
N THR A 34 23.69 22.00 -7.31
CA THR A 34 23.16 20.62 -7.29
C THR A 34 22.80 20.11 -8.68
N SER A 35 22.89 18.80 -8.90
CA SER A 35 22.42 18.12 -10.11
C SER A 35 21.42 17.01 -9.76
N VAL A 36 20.45 16.77 -10.66
CA VAL A 36 19.46 15.71 -10.52
C VAL A 36 19.59 14.71 -11.68
N ALA A 37 19.53 13.42 -11.38
CA ALA A 37 19.58 12.36 -12.38
C ALA A 37 18.64 11.21 -12.01
N LEU A 38 17.96 10.66 -13.02
CA LEU A 38 17.27 9.39 -12.91
C LEU A 38 18.25 8.28 -13.31
N LEU A 39 18.55 7.39 -12.38
CA LEU A 39 19.43 6.24 -12.62
C LEU A 39 18.67 5.10 -13.29
N ASP A 40 19.39 4.18 -13.95
CA ASP A 40 18.80 2.98 -14.59
C ASP A 40 18.04 2.07 -13.61
N SER A 41 18.33 2.17 -12.31
CA SER A 41 17.57 1.48 -11.26
C SER A 41 16.18 2.07 -11.01
N GLY A 42 15.86 3.22 -11.62
CA GLY A 42 14.65 4.01 -11.33
C GLY A 42 14.80 4.97 -10.14
N ASN A 43 16.00 5.05 -9.53
CA ASN A 43 16.26 5.97 -8.43
C ASN A 43 16.51 7.39 -8.96
N LEU A 44 15.69 8.36 -8.54
CA LEU A 44 15.89 9.77 -8.81
C LEU A 44 16.77 10.36 -7.72
N VAL A 45 17.97 10.82 -8.08
CA VAL A 45 19.00 11.23 -7.12
C VAL A 45 19.35 12.70 -7.34
N LEU A 46 19.34 13.46 -6.26
CA LEU A 46 19.94 14.80 -6.19
C LEU A 46 21.34 14.67 -5.58
N SER A 47 22.33 15.22 -6.25
CA SER A 47 23.72 15.19 -5.83
C SER A 47 24.33 16.59 -5.82
N ASP A 48 25.35 16.75 -4.98
CA ASP A 48 26.24 17.90 -5.02
C ASP A 48 27.06 17.86 -6.31
N GLY A 49 27.00 18.93 -7.11
CA GLY A 49 27.61 18.99 -8.43
C GLY A 49 29.14 19.07 -8.41
N SER A 50 29.75 19.41 -7.26
CA SER A 50 31.20 19.53 -7.13
C SER A 50 31.84 18.23 -6.61
N THR A 51 31.17 17.54 -5.69
CA THR A 51 31.69 16.35 -5.00
C THR A 51 31.05 15.05 -5.49
N GLY A 52 29.90 15.13 -6.17
CA GLY A 52 29.09 13.97 -6.54
C GLY A 52 28.40 13.30 -5.34
N LYS A 53 28.47 13.89 -4.15
CA LYS A 53 27.84 13.35 -2.94
C LYS A 53 26.32 13.36 -3.09
N LYS A 54 25.68 12.23 -2.81
CA LYS A 54 24.22 12.13 -2.77
C LYS A 54 23.66 12.99 -1.62
N LEU A 55 22.73 13.87 -1.94
CA LEU A 55 22.05 14.77 -1.01
C LEU A 55 20.64 14.28 -0.69
N TRP A 56 19.94 13.75 -1.71
CA TRP A 56 18.59 13.21 -1.62
C TRP A 56 18.39 12.12 -2.67
N GLN A 57 17.51 11.15 -2.40
CA GLN A 57 17.15 10.11 -3.37
C GLN A 57 15.69 9.65 -3.18
N SER A 58 15.01 9.31 -4.28
CA SER A 58 13.62 8.84 -4.25
C SER A 58 13.47 7.49 -3.55
N PHE A 59 14.50 6.64 -3.57
CA PHE A 59 14.47 5.34 -2.90
C PHE A 59 14.34 5.44 -1.38
N ASP A 60 14.63 6.60 -0.78
CA ASP A 60 14.37 6.84 0.64
C ASP A 60 12.91 7.23 0.93
N TYR A 61 12.08 7.44 -0.10
CA TYR A 61 10.68 7.82 0.00
C TYR A 61 9.80 6.89 -0.86
N PRO A 62 9.73 5.59 -0.53
CA PRO A 62 8.85 4.66 -1.23
C PRO A 62 7.39 5.10 -1.18
N THR A 63 6.65 4.77 -2.24
CA THR A 63 5.19 4.88 -2.30
C THR A 63 4.56 3.50 -2.15
N ASP A 64 3.84 2.99 -3.14
CA ASP A 64 3.17 1.69 -3.13
C ASP A 64 4.04 0.57 -3.73
N THR A 65 5.22 0.91 -4.23
CA THR A 65 6.04 0.04 -5.07
C THR A 65 7.46 -0.11 -4.51
N LEU A 66 7.93 -1.36 -4.41
CA LEU A 66 9.33 -1.70 -4.14
C LEU A 66 10.01 -2.14 -5.45
N LEU A 67 11.13 -1.50 -5.78
CA LEU A 67 11.99 -1.83 -6.92
C LEU A 67 13.26 -2.57 -6.43
N PRO A 68 13.97 -3.28 -7.33
CA PRO A 68 15.23 -3.91 -6.97
C PRO A 68 16.23 -2.89 -6.41
N GLY A 69 16.89 -3.22 -5.29
CA GLY A 69 17.82 -2.33 -4.60
C GLY A 69 17.18 -1.29 -3.67
N MET A 70 15.85 -1.19 -3.60
CA MET A 70 15.17 -0.47 -2.52
C MET A 70 15.20 -1.26 -1.21
N LYS A 71 14.94 -0.58 -0.11
CA LYS A 71 14.94 -1.13 1.24
C LYS A 71 13.52 -1.06 1.84
N LEU A 72 13.15 -2.06 2.64
CA LEU A 72 12.04 -1.99 3.59
C LEU A 72 12.60 -2.18 5.00
N GLY A 73 12.36 -1.26 5.93
CA GLY A 73 12.94 -1.31 7.26
C GLY A 73 13.21 0.06 7.84
N VAL A 74 14.28 0.20 8.62
CA VAL A 74 14.59 1.43 9.35
C VAL A 74 16.06 1.81 9.21
N ASN A 75 16.29 3.12 9.05
CA ASN A 75 17.58 3.76 9.18
C ASN A 75 17.67 4.44 10.55
N HIS A 76 18.47 3.88 11.45
CA HIS A 76 18.63 4.38 12.82
C HIS A 76 19.39 5.71 12.90
N LYS A 77 20.19 6.06 11.88
CA LYS A 77 20.92 7.35 11.84
C LYS A 77 19.99 8.51 11.52
N THR A 78 19.06 8.32 10.59
CA THR A 78 18.15 9.37 10.12
C THR A 78 16.77 9.29 10.76
N GLY A 79 16.47 8.18 11.46
CA GLY A 79 15.13 7.87 11.99
C GLY A 79 14.12 7.52 10.90
N ARG A 80 14.58 7.23 9.69
CA ARG A 80 13.69 7.00 8.54
C ARG A 80 13.19 5.57 8.49
N ASN A 81 11.88 5.42 8.32
CA ASN A 81 11.27 4.14 7.99
C ASN A 81 11.06 4.04 6.48
N TRP A 82 11.54 2.96 5.89
CA TRP A 82 11.25 2.58 4.52
C TRP A 82 10.10 1.57 4.53
N THR A 83 8.93 2.03 4.09
CA THR A 83 7.66 1.29 4.15
C THR A 83 6.90 1.54 2.86
N LEU A 84 6.30 0.51 2.27
CA LEU A 84 5.34 0.77 1.20
C LEU A 84 4.00 1.17 1.81
N THR A 85 3.33 2.15 1.21
CA THR A 85 1.98 2.55 1.54
C THR A 85 1.12 2.42 0.30
N SER A 86 0.01 1.69 0.40
CA SER A 86 -0.91 1.54 -0.73
C SER A 86 -1.48 2.89 -1.14
N TRP A 87 -1.98 2.96 -2.37
CA TRP A 87 -2.92 4.02 -2.73
C TRP A 87 -4.22 3.87 -1.93
N LEU A 88 -4.97 4.97 -1.83
CA LEU A 88 -6.26 5.02 -1.14
C LEU A 88 -7.34 4.27 -1.93
N SER A 89 -7.37 4.48 -3.24
CA SER A 89 -8.18 3.72 -4.18
C SER A 89 -7.45 3.62 -5.53
N GLU A 90 -8.08 2.97 -6.52
CA GLU A 90 -7.49 2.78 -7.85
C GLU A 90 -7.06 4.08 -8.53
N ASN A 91 -7.82 5.15 -8.33
CA ASN A 91 -7.61 6.45 -8.98
C ASN A 91 -7.11 7.53 -8.01
N HIS A 92 -6.94 7.20 -6.71
CA HIS A 92 -6.53 8.13 -5.68
C HIS A 92 -5.15 7.73 -5.10
N PRO A 93 -4.04 8.31 -5.61
CA PRO A 93 -2.68 7.95 -5.21
C PRO A 93 -2.27 8.47 -3.83
N SER A 94 -3.18 9.17 -3.12
CA SER A 94 -2.99 9.53 -1.72
C SER A 94 -2.80 8.28 -0.86
N SER A 95 -2.16 8.45 0.30
CA SER A 95 -1.89 7.35 1.23
C SER A 95 -3.17 6.61 1.62
N GLY A 96 -3.17 5.32 1.33
CA GLY A 96 -4.25 4.40 1.68
C GLY A 96 -4.06 3.71 3.02
N PRO A 97 -4.94 2.75 3.35
CA PRO A 97 -4.98 2.14 4.66
C PRO A 97 -3.91 1.06 4.87
N PHE A 98 -3.28 0.55 3.80
CA PHE A 98 -2.39 -0.58 3.89
C PHE A 98 -0.92 -0.17 3.84
N THR A 99 -0.10 -0.81 4.68
CA THR A 99 1.37 -0.69 4.62
C THR A 99 2.03 -2.05 4.55
N LEU A 100 3.15 -2.15 3.83
CA LEU A 100 4.04 -3.32 3.81
C LEU A 100 5.36 -2.93 4.46
N GLU A 101 5.71 -3.63 5.54
CA GLU A 101 6.80 -3.25 6.44
C GLU A 101 7.69 -4.46 6.74
N TRP A 102 8.98 -4.20 6.95
CA TRP A 102 9.88 -5.14 7.61
C TRP A 102 9.69 -5.04 9.13
N ASP A 103 9.33 -6.14 9.78
CA ASP A 103 9.28 -6.30 11.23
C ASP A 103 10.63 -6.87 11.71
N PRO A 104 11.54 -6.06 12.26
CA PRO A 104 12.87 -6.52 12.64
C PRO A 104 12.83 -7.54 13.79
N LYS A 105 11.82 -7.45 14.68
CA LYS A 105 11.68 -8.37 15.82
C LYS A 105 11.33 -9.78 15.35
N GLY A 106 10.41 -9.88 14.40
CA GLY A 106 9.98 -11.14 13.81
C GLY A 106 10.83 -11.60 12.63
N GLN A 107 11.78 -10.77 12.15
CA GLN A 107 12.51 -10.93 10.89
C GLN A 107 11.59 -11.36 9.73
N ARG A 108 10.50 -10.63 9.54
CA ARG A 108 9.44 -10.99 8.59
C ARG A 108 8.84 -9.75 7.94
N LEU A 109 8.23 -9.88 6.77
CA LEU A 109 7.40 -8.80 6.23
C LEU A 109 5.96 -8.95 6.71
N VAL A 110 5.39 -7.82 7.12
CA VAL A 110 4.01 -7.74 7.62
C VAL A 110 3.23 -6.73 6.80
N VAL A 111 1.95 -7.01 6.60
CA VAL A 111 1.00 -6.05 6.06
C VAL A 111 0.16 -5.54 7.22
N ARG A 112 0.11 -4.22 7.37
CA ARG A 112 -0.77 -3.55 8.33
C ARG A 112 -1.95 -2.91 7.62
N ARG A 113 -3.09 -2.87 8.32
CA ARG A 113 -4.23 -2.03 7.98
C ARG A 113 -4.40 -0.99 9.08
N ARG A 114 -4.24 0.29 8.76
CA ARG A 114 -4.32 1.41 9.73
C ARG A 114 -3.49 1.16 11.00
N GLY A 115 -2.28 0.64 10.82
CA GLY A 115 -1.34 0.34 11.91
C GLY A 115 -1.49 -1.04 12.58
N MET A 116 -2.59 -1.77 12.35
CA MET A 116 -2.79 -3.12 12.89
C MET A 116 -2.22 -4.17 11.93
N ILE A 117 -1.35 -5.06 12.43
CA ILE A 117 -0.88 -6.22 11.64
C ILE A 117 -2.05 -7.19 11.47
N PHE A 118 -2.42 -7.48 10.23
CA PHE A 118 -3.48 -8.46 9.94
C PHE A 118 -3.00 -9.61 9.07
N TRP A 119 -1.85 -9.47 8.40
CA TRP A 119 -1.25 -10.51 7.58
C TRP A 119 0.29 -10.44 7.60
N THR A 120 0.94 -11.58 7.37
CA THR A 120 2.39 -11.73 7.28
C THR A 120 2.77 -12.59 6.09
N ILE A 121 3.83 -12.18 5.38
CA ILE A 121 4.45 -13.00 4.32
C ILE A 121 5.18 -14.21 4.91
N GLY A 122 5.58 -14.09 6.19
CA GLY A 122 6.44 -15.02 6.90
C GLY A 122 7.90 -14.59 6.92
N VAL A 123 8.74 -15.42 7.52
CA VAL A 123 10.20 -15.21 7.55
C VAL A 123 10.78 -15.54 6.17
N PRO A 124 11.63 -14.67 5.58
CA PRO A 124 12.32 -14.99 4.33
C PRO A 124 13.28 -16.17 4.55
N LYS A 125 13.10 -17.24 3.79
CA LYS A 125 13.97 -18.43 3.73
C LYS A 125 14.50 -18.55 2.30
N ASN A 126 15.41 -17.65 1.92
CA ASN A 126 15.92 -17.48 0.55
C ASN A 126 16.01 -18.82 -0.23
N PRO A 127 15.32 -18.96 -1.39
CA PRO A 127 14.49 -17.98 -2.11
C PRO A 127 12.99 -17.97 -1.73
N PHE A 128 12.60 -18.63 -0.65
CA PHE A 128 11.20 -18.86 -0.29
C PHE A 128 10.67 -17.88 0.77
N PHE A 129 9.35 -17.74 0.81
CA PHE A 129 8.60 -17.23 1.94
C PHE A 129 7.63 -18.30 2.43
N GLU A 130 7.20 -18.21 3.69
CA GLU A 130 6.34 -19.23 4.29
C GLU A 130 4.93 -19.26 3.66
N HIS A 131 4.45 -18.12 3.16
CA HIS A 131 3.08 -17.96 2.69
C HIS A 131 2.97 -17.49 1.23
N ILE A 132 4.05 -17.55 0.45
CA ILE A 132 4.04 -17.21 -0.99
C ILE A 132 4.52 -18.38 -1.83
N ASP A 133 3.79 -18.59 -2.93
CA ASP A 133 4.14 -19.58 -3.95
C ASP A 133 5.48 -19.22 -4.62
N TYR A 134 6.42 -20.17 -4.61
CA TYR A 134 7.74 -20.01 -5.22
C TYR A 134 7.68 -19.60 -6.70
N SER A 135 6.66 -20.02 -7.44
CA SER A 135 6.50 -19.67 -8.86
C SER A 135 6.33 -18.16 -9.10
N LEU A 136 5.91 -17.39 -8.09
CA LEU A 136 5.81 -15.93 -8.15
C LEU A 136 7.14 -15.22 -7.88
N ILE A 137 8.06 -15.90 -7.19
CA ILE A 137 9.27 -15.28 -6.61
C ILE A 137 10.59 -15.92 -7.06
N HIS A 138 10.55 -16.90 -7.96
CA HIS A 138 11.73 -17.65 -8.41
C HIS A 138 12.84 -16.81 -9.05
N ASP A 139 12.52 -15.62 -9.57
CA ASP A 139 13.49 -14.70 -10.18
C ASP A 139 14.08 -13.68 -9.17
N TYR A 140 13.63 -13.73 -7.91
CA TYR A 140 14.01 -12.77 -6.87
C TYR A 140 15.03 -13.39 -5.91
N VAL A 141 16.05 -12.60 -5.56
CA VAL A 141 17.04 -12.94 -4.53
C VAL A 141 16.83 -12.03 -3.34
N PHE A 142 16.39 -12.62 -2.22
CA PHE A 142 16.06 -11.90 -1.01
C PHE A 142 17.23 -11.81 -0.05
N PHE A 143 17.35 -10.69 0.62
CA PHE A 143 18.32 -10.51 1.68
C PHE A 143 17.77 -9.60 2.77
N SER A 144 18.27 -9.78 3.98
CA SER A 144 18.04 -8.90 5.11
C SER A 144 19.38 -8.49 5.69
N HIS A 145 19.46 -7.26 6.18
CA HIS A 145 20.64 -6.70 6.78
C HIS A 145 20.27 -6.04 8.10
N THR A 146 21.02 -6.33 9.15
CA THR A 146 20.82 -5.77 10.49
C THR A 146 22.16 -5.36 11.06
N ASN A 147 22.31 -4.08 11.39
CA ASN A 147 23.43 -3.56 12.17
C ASN A 147 22.96 -2.36 13.03
N LYS A 148 23.90 -1.71 13.71
CA LYS A 148 23.61 -0.53 14.57
C LYS A 148 23.07 0.70 13.82
N ASP A 149 23.24 0.75 12.49
CA ASP A 149 22.94 1.91 11.67
C ASP A 149 21.61 1.73 10.91
N GLU A 150 21.30 0.51 10.48
CA GLU A 150 20.11 0.18 9.70
C GLU A 150 19.71 -1.29 9.83
N GLU A 151 18.40 -1.53 9.73
CA GLU A 151 17.79 -2.84 9.72
C GLU A 151 16.76 -2.90 8.60
N PHE A 152 17.00 -3.71 7.57
CA PHE A 152 16.14 -3.72 6.41
C PHE A 152 16.13 -5.04 5.66
N PHE A 153 15.03 -5.26 4.94
CA PHE A 153 14.86 -6.23 3.89
C PHE A 153 15.05 -5.58 2.52
N GLY A 154 15.62 -6.32 1.59
CA GLY A 154 15.72 -5.91 0.20
C GLY A 154 15.72 -7.12 -0.73
N TYR A 155 15.64 -6.83 -2.02
CA TYR A 155 15.79 -7.85 -3.04
C TYR A 155 16.58 -7.36 -4.25
N PHE A 156 17.17 -8.32 -4.95
CA PHE A 156 17.71 -8.16 -6.29
C PHE A 156 17.07 -9.19 -7.22
N LEU A 157 17.32 -9.06 -8.51
CA LEU A 157 16.88 -10.01 -9.52
C LEU A 157 18.03 -10.96 -9.82
N ASN A 158 17.71 -12.23 -10.04
CA ASN A 158 18.68 -13.18 -10.55
C ASN A 158 19.00 -12.82 -12.01
N ASP A 159 20.28 -12.78 -12.38
CA ASP A 159 20.77 -12.25 -13.67
C ASP A 159 20.54 -13.24 -14.85
N SER A 160 19.45 -14.00 -14.80
CA SER A 160 19.18 -15.06 -15.77
C SER A 160 18.83 -14.47 -17.14
N PRO A 161 19.68 -14.65 -18.17
CA PRO A 161 19.60 -13.91 -19.44
C PRO A 161 18.46 -14.37 -20.38
N LYS A 162 17.42 -15.07 -19.88
CA LYS A 162 16.44 -15.78 -20.71
C LYS A 162 14.98 -15.34 -20.55
N ARG A 163 14.66 -14.37 -19.69
CA ARG A 163 13.28 -13.85 -19.52
C ARG A 163 13.26 -12.33 -19.45
N MET A 164 13.61 -11.71 -20.57
CA MET A 164 13.64 -10.26 -20.72
C MET A 164 12.21 -9.71 -20.86
N PHE A 165 11.53 -9.51 -19.73
CA PHE A 165 10.46 -8.51 -19.62
C PHE A 165 10.93 -7.41 -18.66
N PRO A 166 11.71 -6.42 -19.13
CA PRO A 166 12.26 -5.34 -18.30
C PRO A 166 11.18 -4.51 -17.58
N SER A 167 9.91 -4.60 -18.01
CA SER A 167 8.79 -3.86 -17.45
C SER A 167 8.12 -4.52 -16.22
N ARG A 168 8.60 -5.68 -15.75
CA ARG A 168 7.82 -6.56 -14.84
C ARG A 168 8.66 -7.09 -13.65
N VAL A 169 9.33 -6.24 -12.90
CA VAL A 169 10.19 -6.68 -11.76
C VAL A 169 10.06 -5.76 -10.54
N ARG A 170 8.81 -5.58 -10.11
CA ARG A 170 8.45 -4.74 -8.96
C ARG A 170 7.47 -5.47 -8.06
N TRP A 171 7.52 -5.15 -6.77
CA TRP A 171 6.46 -5.51 -5.84
C TRP A 171 5.55 -4.29 -5.68
N ARG A 172 4.25 -4.45 -5.87
CA ARG A 172 3.28 -3.38 -5.60
C ARG A 172 2.30 -3.80 -4.52
N LEU A 173 2.17 -2.99 -3.49
CA LEU A 173 1.09 -3.09 -2.50
C LEU A 173 -0.09 -2.25 -2.99
N ASP A 174 -1.19 -2.90 -3.36
CA ASP A 174 -2.35 -2.16 -3.86
C ASP A 174 -3.37 -1.80 -2.76
N TYR A 175 -4.38 -1.01 -3.17
CA TYR A 175 -5.43 -0.48 -2.31
C TYR A 175 -6.39 -1.55 -1.73
N ARG A 176 -6.25 -2.82 -2.14
CA ARG A 176 -7.00 -3.99 -1.63
C ARG A 176 -6.08 -4.96 -0.88
N SER A 177 -4.94 -4.45 -0.41
CA SER A 177 -3.89 -5.20 0.27
C SER A 177 -3.31 -6.38 -0.51
N ARG A 178 -3.41 -6.36 -1.84
CA ARG A 178 -2.71 -7.34 -2.69
C ARG A 178 -1.25 -6.96 -2.78
N ILE A 179 -0.38 -7.96 -2.61
CA ILE A 179 1.01 -7.84 -3.03
C ILE A 179 1.10 -8.42 -4.43
N LEU A 180 1.38 -7.54 -5.39
CA LEU A 180 1.52 -7.89 -6.79
C LEU A 180 2.99 -8.03 -7.14
N PHE A 181 3.34 -9.20 -7.65
CA PHE A 181 4.60 -9.53 -8.28
C PHE A 181 4.32 -9.53 -9.78
N GLU A 182 4.76 -8.49 -10.49
CA GLU A 182 4.33 -8.25 -11.87
C GLU A 182 2.82 -7.91 -11.97
N GLU A 183 2.05 -8.69 -12.77
CA GLU A 183 0.59 -8.65 -12.87
C GLU A 183 -0.08 -9.78 -12.08
N ARG A 184 0.71 -10.68 -11.47
CA ARG A 184 0.18 -11.73 -10.61
C ARG A 184 0.28 -11.27 -9.18
N GLY A 185 -0.70 -11.62 -8.37
CA GLY A 185 -0.62 -11.34 -6.95
C GLY A 185 -1.68 -12.06 -6.18
N PHE A 186 -1.63 -11.81 -4.88
CA PHE A 186 -2.46 -12.51 -3.92
C PHE A 186 -3.11 -11.50 -2.99
N SER A 187 -4.41 -11.63 -2.78
CA SER A 187 -5.22 -10.74 -1.96
C SER A 187 -5.21 -11.19 -0.52
N THR A 188 -4.61 -10.40 0.36
CA THR A 188 -4.53 -10.73 1.78
C THR A 188 -5.83 -10.39 2.53
N GLU A 189 -6.56 -9.37 2.08
CA GLU A 189 -7.80 -8.91 2.72
C GLU A 189 -8.94 -9.93 2.63
N ASP A 190 -9.08 -10.61 1.50
CA ASP A 190 -10.22 -11.52 1.24
C ASP A 190 -10.18 -12.81 2.08
N MET A 191 -9.06 -13.10 2.75
CA MET A 191 -8.88 -14.34 3.53
C MET A 191 -8.67 -14.10 5.02
N CYS A 192 -8.34 -12.89 5.45
CA CYS A 192 -8.08 -12.61 6.86
C CYS A 192 -9.28 -11.92 7.51
N TYR A 193 -9.97 -12.66 8.37
CA TYR A 193 -11.11 -12.19 9.18
C TYR A 193 -10.71 -11.94 10.64
N GLY A 194 -9.50 -12.35 11.02
CA GLY A 194 -8.87 -11.99 12.28
C GLY A 194 -9.10 -12.94 13.44
N TYR A 195 -9.83 -14.02 13.22
CA TYR A 195 -9.76 -15.21 14.06
C TYR A 195 -8.86 -16.29 13.43
N ASN A 196 -8.68 -16.24 12.10
CA ASN A 196 -7.95 -17.25 11.37
C ASN A 196 -6.45 -16.95 11.30
N THR A 197 -5.63 -18.01 11.36
CA THR A 197 -4.17 -17.93 11.38
C THR A 197 -3.52 -18.70 10.23
N ASP A 198 -4.32 -19.19 9.28
CA ASP A 198 -3.84 -19.89 8.10
C ASP A 198 -3.31 -18.90 7.06
N LYS A 199 -2.42 -19.37 6.18
CA LYS A 199 -1.91 -18.62 5.01
C LYS A 199 -1.37 -17.22 5.33
N GLY A 200 -0.81 -17.04 6.52
CA GLY A 200 -0.21 -15.78 6.98
C GLY A 200 -1.17 -14.81 7.65
N CYS A 201 -2.45 -15.14 7.84
CA CYS A 201 -3.35 -14.30 8.62
C CYS A 201 -2.90 -14.22 10.08
N VAL A 202 -3.11 -13.05 10.69
CA VAL A 202 -2.79 -12.79 12.09
C VAL A 202 -4.10 -12.61 12.84
N ALA A 203 -4.24 -13.25 13.99
CA ALA A 203 -5.44 -13.07 14.82
C ALA A 203 -5.42 -11.71 15.54
N TRP A 204 -6.57 -11.05 15.64
CA TRP A 204 -6.78 -9.83 16.41
C TRP A 204 -8.11 -9.88 17.17
N GLY A 205 -8.29 -8.98 18.14
CA GLY A 205 -9.50 -8.91 18.95
C GLY A 205 -10.74 -8.69 18.11
N GLN A 206 -11.66 -9.65 18.14
CA GLN A 206 -12.92 -9.58 17.39
C GLN A 206 -13.96 -8.75 18.15
N PRO A 207 -14.88 -8.06 17.45
CA PRO A 207 -16.05 -7.44 18.07
C PRO A 207 -16.90 -8.50 18.79
N GLU A 208 -17.53 -8.14 19.91
CA GLU A 208 -18.31 -9.09 20.74
C GLU A 208 -19.45 -9.77 19.98
N CYS A 209 -20.02 -9.10 18.97
CA CYS A 209 -21.12 -9.61 18.15
C CYS A 209 -20.70 -10.58 17.03
N ARG A 210 -19.40 -10.82 16.84
CA ARG A 210 -18.87 -11.72 15.81
C ARG A 210 -18.54 -13.07 16.44
N CYS A 211 -19.56 -13.91 16.62
CA CYS A 211 -19.42 -15.29 17.10
C CYS A 211 -19.25 -16.28 15.93
N ASP A 212 -18.71 -17.48 16.20
CA ASP A 212 -18.68 -18.63 15.28
C ASP A 212 -17.91 -18.45 13.95
N ASN A 213 -16.74 -17.80 13.98
CA ASN A 213 -15.86 -17.65 12.81
C ASN A 213 -16.60 -17.07 11.58
N PRO A 214 -17.23 -15.89 11.70
CA PRO A 214 -18.04 -15.35 10.62
C PRO A 214 -17.18 -14.99 9.42
N THR A 215 -17.76 -14.93 8.23
CA THR A 215 -17.09 -14.48 7.01
C THR A 215 -17.97 -13.51 6.24
N PHE A 216 -17.36 -12.70 5.38
CA PHE A 216 -18.10 -11.98 4.34
C PHE A 216 -18.19 -12.87 3.11
N GLU A 217 -19.37 -12.93 2.52
CA GLU A 217 -19.59 -13.57 1.23
C GLU A 217 -20.01 -12.50 0.23
N LEU A 218 -19.38 -12.48 -0.95
CA LEU A 218 -19.84 -11.64 -2.04
C LEU A 218 -21.21 -12.15 -2.50
N ARG A 219 -22.23 -11.32 -2.35
CA ARG A 219 -23.61 -11.61 -2.74
C ARG A 219 -24.15 -10.47 -3.59
N THR A 220 -25.09 -10.81 -4.48
CA THR A 220 -25.84 -9.84 -5.28
C THR A 220 -27.29 -9.86 -4.81
N GLY A 221 -27.88 -8.70 -4.59
CA GLY A 221 -29.27 -8.56 -4.16
C GLY A 221 -29.72 -7.11 -4.17
N SER A 222 -30.97 -6.87 -3.80
CA SER A 222 -31.56 -5.52 -3.67
C SER A 222 -32.02 -5.27 -2.23
N PHE A 223 -31.85 -4.03 -1.77
CA PHE A 223 -32.24 -3.59 -0.43
C PHE A 223 -33.56 -2.84 -0.48
N PHE A 224 -34.63 -3.47 0.01
CA PHE A 224 -35.94 -2.82 0.12
C PHE A 224 -36.05 -2.07 1.45
N GLY A 225 -36.25 -0.75 1.38
CA GLY A 225 -36.55 0.05 2.57
C GLY A 225 -37.93 -0.30 3.15
N PRO A 226 -38.18 -0.02 4.45
CA PRO A 226 -39.39 -0.46 5.17
C PRO A 226 -40.73 0.05 4.59
N ASN A 227 -40.70 1.02 3.66
CA ASN A 227 -41.89 1.67 3.10
C ASN A 227 -42.08 1.50 1.58
N GLN A 228 -41.37 0.59 0.90
CA GLN A 228 -41.47 0.42 -0.55
C GLN A 228 -42.37 -0.76 -0.95
N PHE A 229 -43.69 -0.53 -0.93
CA PHE A 229 -44.70 -1.35 -1.62
C PHE A 229 -45.07 -0.80 -3.02
N ASP A 230 -44.31 0.17 -3.56
CA ASP A 230 -44.47 0.67 -4.92
C ASP A 230 -43.37 0.07 -5.81
N ASN A 231 -43.76 -0.46 -6.97
CA ASN A 231 -42.93 -1.23 -7.92
C ASN A 231 -41.86 -0.37 -8.66
N ARG A 232 -41.21 0.54 -7.94
CA ARG A 232 -40.16 1.40 -8.45
C ARG A 232 -38.82 0.90 -7.96
N ILE A 233 -38.13 0.18 -8.84
CA ILE A 233 -36.71 -0.15 -8.74
C ILE A 233 -35.92 1.16 -8.84
N TYR A 234 -35.90 1.96 -7.78
CA TYR A 234 -35.10 3.17 -7.69
C TYR A 234 -34.25 3.14 -6.42
N ASP A 235 -32.96 2.87 -6.67
CA ASP A 235 -31.78 3.04 -5.83
C ASP A 235 -31.63 2.18 -4.59
N ASP A 236 -31.04 1.00 -4.77
CA ASP A 236 -30.32 0.26 -3.72
C ASP A 236 -29.28 1.15 -3.00
N LEU A 237 -28.72 2.15 -3.71
CA LEU A 237 -27.79 3.16 -3.19
C LEU A 237 -28.42 4.13 -2.16
N ASN A 238 -29.72 4.43 -2.26
CA ASN A 238 -30.38 5.44 -1.41
C ASN A 238 -30.73 4.90 -0.01
N ASN A 239 -30.71 3.59 0.18
CA ASN A 239 -30.96 2.96 1.48
C ASN A 239 -29.67 2.73 2.29
N GLY A 240 -28.50 2.85 1.63
CA GLY A 240 -27.22 2.80 2.31
C GLY A 240 -26.91 4.13 2.99
N LYS A 241 -26.30 4.08 4.16
CA LYS A 241 -25.77 5.26 4.85
C LYS A 241 -24.35 5.51 4.36
N TYR A 242 -24.15 6.63 3.66
CA TYR A 242 -22.80 7.11 3.33
C TYR A 242 -22.12 7.63 4.59
N ASP A 243 -20.85 7.28 4.77
CA ASP A 243 -20.07 7.67 5.95
C ASP A 243 -19.56 9.12 5.92
N GLY A 244 -19.57 9.77 4.75
CA GLY A 244 -19.10 11.14 4.59
C GLY A 244 -17.58 11.29 4.62
N ASN A 245 -16.82 10.19 4.54
CA ASN A 245 -15.37 10.23 4.75
C ASN A 245 -14.58 9.79 3.50
N GLU A 246 -14.18 10.79 2.72
CA GLU A 246 -13.33 10.60 1.53
C GLU A 246 -11.91 10.10 1.84
N SER A 247 -11.52 10.00 3.11
CA SER A 247 -10.24 9.38 3.51
C SER A 247 -10.34 7.87 3.71
N HIS A 248 -11.52 7.27 3.54
CA HIS A 248 -11.72 5.82 3.61
C HIS A 248 -11.56 5.19 2.23
N GLY A 249 -10.67 4.21 2.13
CA GLY A 249 -10.50 3.40 0.94
C GLY A 249 -11.36 2.13 0.99
N PRO A 250 -11.40 1.34 -0.09
CA PRO A 250 -12.18 0.10 -0.14
C PRO A 250 -11.89 -0.88 0.99
N GLY A 251 -10.63 -0.99 1.41
CA GLY A 251 -10.24 -1.85 2.54
C GLY A 251 -10.66 -1.33 3.92
N ASP A 252 -10.94 -0.03 4.05
CA ASP A 252 -11.51 0.54 5.28
C ASP A 252 -12.99 0.17 5.41
N CYS A 253 -13.76 0.21 4.32
CA CYS A 253 -15.20 -0.08 4.34
C CYS A 253 -15.51 -1.47 4.89
N ARG A 254 -14.71 -2.47 4.48
CA ARG A 254 -14.79 -3.82 5.05
C ARG A 254 -14.54 -3.80 6.55
N SER A 255 -13.49 -3.10 6.99
CA SER A 255 -13.13 -3.01 8.41
C SER A 255 -14.23 -2.36 9.24
N ILE A 256 -14.77 -1.24 8.77
CA ILE A 256 -15.78 -0.45 9.46
C ILE A 256 -17.04 -1.28 9.64
N CYS A 257 -17.51 -1.91 8.56
CA CYS A 257 -18.67 -2.82 8.62
C CYS A 257 -18.39 -4.05 9.49
N TRP A 258 -17.16 -4.58 9.49
CA TRP A 258 -16.80 -5.72 10.34
C TRP A 258 -16.99 -5.39 11.82
N THR A 259 -16.59 -4.19 12.22
CA THR A 259 -16.65 -3.70 13.61
C THR A 259 -18.02 -3.23 14.06
N ASP A 260 -18.89 -2.83 13.12
CA ASP A 260 -20.26 -2.44 13.42
C ASP A 260 -21.18 -3.66 13.45
N CYS A 261 -21.73 -3.97 14.62
CA CYS A 261 -22.56 -5.13 14.86
C CYS A 261 -23.89 -5.11 14.10
N ASP A 262 -24.38 -3.94 13.76
CA ASP A 262 -25.62 -3.78 13.00
C ASP A 262 -25.36 -3.83 11.49
N CYS A 263 -24.10 -3.70 11.06
CA CYS A 263 -23.74 -3.73 9.65
C CYS A 263 -23.91 -5.13 9.05
N VAL A 264 -24.66 -5.18 7.95
CA VAL A 264 -24.95 -6.40 7.19
C VAL A 264 -24.33 -6.41 5.80
N SER A 265 -24.00 -5.23 5.26
CA SER A 265 -23.38 -5.09 3.96
C SER A 265 -22.65 -3.75 3.86
N TYR A 266 -21.62 -3.72 3.03
CA TYR A 266 -20.92 -2.51 2.66
C TYR A 266 -20.65 -2.52 1.16
N LEU A 267 -20.56 -1.32 0.61
CA LEU A 267 -20.09 -1.07 -0.74
C LEU A 267 -19.00 -0.02 -0.62
N ALA A 268 -17.79 -0.41 -0.99
CA ALA A 268 -16.78 0.57 -1.35
C ALA A 268 -17.21 1.18 -2.68
N MET A 269 -17.27 2.50 -2.77
CA MET A 269 -17.74 3.19 -3.97
C MET A 269 -16.68 3.15 -5.09
N GLY A 270 -16.29 1.94 -5.54
CA GLY A 270 -15.42 1.72 -6.69
C GLY A 270 -14.17 2.63 -6.73
N PRO A 271 -13.90 3.34 -7.84
CA PRO A 271 -12.76 4.26 -7.94
C PRO A 271 -12.84 5.47 -6.98
N GLU A 272 -14.00 5.71 -6.36
CA GLU A 272 -14.26 6.80 -5.42
C GLU A 272 -13.91 6.38 -3.98
N THR A 273 -13.79 7.38 -3.11
CA THR A 273 -13.47 7.20 -1.70
C THR A 273 -14.73 7.29 -0.83
N GLY A 274 -14.67 6.73 0.37
CA GLY A 274 -15.81 6.64 1.29
C GLY A 274 -16.58 5.33 1.17
N CYS A 275 -17.45 5.12 2.16
CA CYS A 275 -18.14 3.85 2.37
C CYS A 275 -19.64 4.04 2.40
N LEU A 276 -20.34 3.19 1.66
CA LEU A 276 -21.79 3.04 1.77
C LEU A 276 -22.08 1.78 2.58
N MET A 277 -22.85 1.90 3.65
CA MET A 277 -23.12 0.78 4.57
C MET A 277 -24.62 0.58 4.78
N TRP A 278 -25.03 -0.68 4.93
CA TRP A 278 -26.39 -1.06 5.27
C TRP A 278 -26.39 -1.74 6.63
N THR A 279 -27.32 -1.31 7.47
CA THR A 279 -27.54 -1.87 8.81
C THR A 279 -28.92 -2.51 8.88
N GLY A 280 -29.04 -3.66 9.53
CA GLY A 280 -30.35 -4.31 9.71
C GLY A 280 -30.29 -5.83 9.75
N LYS A 281 -31.30 -6.47 9.17
CA LYS A 281 -31.38 -7.93 9.02
C LYS A 281 -31.46 -8.27 7.53
N LEU A 282 -30.62 -9.21 7.08
CA LEU A 282 -30.64 -9.78 5.73
C LEU A 282 -31.81 -10.77 5.56
#